data_AF-X0X130-F1
#
_entry.id   AF-X0X130-F1
#
_cell.length_a   1.000
_cell.length_b   1.000
_cell.length_c   1.000
_cell.angle_alpha   90.00
_cell.angle_beta   90.00
_cell.angle_gamma   90.00
#
_symmetry.space_group_name_H-M   'P 1'
#
loop_
_entity.id
_entity.type
_entity.pdbx_description
1 polymer ?
#
loop_
_entity_poly.entity_id
_entity_poly.type
_entity_poly.pdbx_seq_one_letter_code
_entity_poly.pdbx_strand_id
1 'polypeptide(L)'
;MNKDEVVVRPKLTYVCFILDETGSMQACKQATISGFNEYIQTLKRAVGVQYLFGLTKFNSTKVEVVYRPKPLPAVEDLTEESYQPDHLTPLLDAVGKTIHVMEQVLLSEQEDYHV
;
A
#
# COMPACT_ATOMS: atom_id res chain seq x y z
N MET A 1 -12.34 -42.60 3.47
CA MET A 1 -13.38 -41.55 3.46
C MET A 1 -12.77 -40.36 4.17
N ASN A 2 -12.38 -39.33 3.41
CA ASN A 2 -11.50 -38.26 3.89
C ASN A 2 -12.18 -37.41 4.97
N LYS A 3 -11.47 -37.25 6.09
CA LYS A 3 -11.83 -36.36 7.19
C LYS A 3 -11.57 -34.92 6.75
N ASP A 4 -12.61 -34.12 6.78
CA ASP A 4 -12.61 -32.70 7.14
C ASP A 4 -11.47 -31.87 6.54
N GLU A 5 -11.61 -31.51 5.27
CA GLU A 5 -10.85 -30.41 4.68
C GLU A 5 -11.39 -29.10 5.29
N VAL A 6 -10.75 -28.62 6.35
CA VAL A 6 -11.08 -27.33 6.95
C VAL A 6 -10.80 -26.25 5.91
N VAL A 7 -11.85 -25.67 5.35
CA VAL A 7 -11.75 -24.52 4.44
C VAL A 7 -11.25 -23.32 5.24
N VAL A 8 -9.93 -23.08 5.21
CA VAL A 8 -9.32 -21.89 5.80
C VAL A 8 -9.70 -20.70 4.92
N ARG A 9 -10.62 -19.86 5.39
CA ARG A 9 -10.90 -18.59 4.74
C ARG A 9 -9.68 -17.67 4.93
N PRO A 10 -9.11 -17.10 3.86
CA PRO A 10 -7.97 -16.21 4.01
C PRO A 10 -8.39 -14.97 4.80
N LYS A 11 -7.52 -14.52 5.72
CA LYS A 11 -7.73 -13.28 6.46
C LYS A 11 -7.56 -12.10 5.50
N LEU A 12 -8.57 -11.26 5.35
CA LEU A 12 -8.44 -10.00 4.62
C LEU A 12 -7.61 -9.00 5.44
N THR A 13 -6.59 -8.41 4.83
CA THR A 13 -5.71 -7.43 5.47
C THR A 13 -5.46 -6.25 4.54
N TYR A 14 -5.70 -5.04 5.03
CA TYR A 14 -5.38 -3.81 4.31
C TYR A 14 -3.98 -3.34 4.71
N VAL A 15 -3.17 -3.01 3.72
CA VAL A 15 -1.84 -2.40 3.90
C VAL A 15 -1.90 -0.99 3.35
N CYS A 16 -1.76 -0.01 4.24
CA CYS A 16 -1.67 1.41 3.88
C CYS A 16 -0.19 1.81 3.89
N PHE A 17 0.44 1.84 2.72
CA PHE A 17 1.86 2.15 2.59
C PHE A 17 2.06 3.65 2.36
N ILE A 18 2.83 4.29 3.23
CA ILE A 18 3.22 5.69 3.09
C ILE A 18 4.69 5.74 2.71
N LEU A 19 4.98 6.25 1.52
CA LEU A 19 6.32 6.32 0.95
C LEU A 19 6.83 7.76 0.96
N ASP A 20 7.94 7.96 1.67
CA ASP A 20 8.69 9.21 1.66
C ASP A 20 9.34 9.41 0.29
N GLU A 21 9.02 10.52 -0.38
CA GLU A 21 9.59 10.94 -1.66
C GLU A 21 10.32 12.30 -1.51
N THR A 22 10.89 12.57 -0.34
CA THR A 22 11.65 13.78 -0.04
C THR A 22 13.07 13.75 -0.61
N GLY A 23 13.69 14.91 -0.84
CA GLY A 23 15.02 15.00 -1.45
C GLY A 23 16.12 14.26 -0.67
N SER A 24 15.99 14.11 0.66
CA SER A 24 16.94 13.33 1.45
C SER A 24 16.97 11.85 1.10
N MET A 25 15.88 11.33 0.54
CA MET A 25 15.81 9.93 0.10
C MET A 25 16.62 9.66 -1.18
N GLN A 26 17.14 10.71 -1.85
CA GLN A 26 18.00 10.53 -3.03
C GLN A 26 19.24 9.68 -2.72
N ALA A 27 19.81 9.80 -1.51
CA ALA A 27 20.98 9.04 -1.07
C ALA A 27 20.71 7.53 -0.95
N CYS A 28 19.46 7.13 -0.73
CA CYS A 28 19.05 5.73 -0.56
C CYS A 28 18.03 5.27 -1.62
N LYS A 29 17.87 6.03 -2.72
CA LYS A 29 16.84 5.81 -3.76
C LYS A 29 16.74 4.34 -4.19
N GLN A 30 17.87 3.74 -4.56
CA GLN A 30 17.91 2.34 -5.03
C GLN A 30 17.53 1.34 -3.94
N ALA A 31 17.95 1.57 -2.69
CA ALA A 31 17.59 0.72 -1.57
C ALA A 31 16.09 0.82 -1.27
N THR A 32 15.49 2.01 -1.38
CA THR A 32 14.04 2.20 -1.22
C THR A 32 13.27 1.46 -2.31
N ILE A 33 13.70 1.56 -3.57
CA ILE A 33 13.09 0.84 -4.70
C ILE A 33 13.15 -0.67 -4.48
N SER A 34 14.34 -1.21 -4.17
CA SER A 34 14.52 -2.65 -3.91
C SER A 34 13.64 -3.11 -2.74
N GLY A 35 13.68 -2.38 -1.62
CA GLY A 35 12.93 -2.73 -0.41
C GLY A 35 11.41 -2.69 -0.62
N PHE A 36 10.89 -1.72 -1.37
CA PHE A 36 9.47 -1.68 -1.72
C PHE A 36 9.07 -2.91 -2.55
N ASN A 37 9.83 -3.22 -3.61
CA ASN A 37 9.52 -4.35 -4.49
C ASN A 37 9.64 -5.68 -3.76
N GLU A 38 10.68 -5.87 -2.94
CA GLU A 38 10.86 -7.06 -2.10
C GLU A 38 9.70 -7.23 -1.10
N TYR A 39 9.20 -6.14 -0.53
CA TYR A 39 8.04 -6.18 0.36
C TYR A 39 6.78 -6.65 -0.37
N ILE A 40 6.48 -6.09 -1.56
CA ILE A 40 5.36 -6.54 -2.38
C ILE A 40 5.48 -8.03 -2.72
N GLN A 41 6.66 -8.51 -3.13
CA GLN A 41 6.88 -9.93 -3.42
C GLN A 41 6.74 -10.82 -2.19
N THR A 42 7.06 -10.31 -1.00
CA THR A 42 6.85 -11.03 0.26
C THR A 42 5.36 -11.15 0.58
N LEU A 43 4.59 -10.08 0.41
CA LEU A 43 3.14 -10.12 0.57
C LEU A 43 2.48 -11.07 -0.44
N LYS A 44 2.92 -11.07 -1.71
CA LYS A 44 2.42 -11.95 -2.77
C LYS A 44 2.65 -13.44 -2.48
N ARG A 45 3.67 -13.79 -1.70
CA ARG A 45 4.00 -15.18 -1.32
C ARG A 45 3.31 -15.66 -0.06
N ALA A 46 2.65 -14.78 0.70
CA ALA A 46 1.99 -15.17 1.94
C ALA A 46 0.78 -16.07 1.66
N VAL A 47 0.63 -17.12 2.46
CA VAL A 47 -0.50 -18.06 2.36
C VAL A 47 -1.49 -17.78 3.49
N GLY A 48 -2.79 -17.87 3.20
CA GLY A 48 -3.85 -17.68 4.20
C GLY A 48 -4.19 -16.22 4.51
N VAL A 49 -3.63 -15.28 3.74
CA VAL A 49 -3.94 -13.84 3.85
C VAL A 49 -4.25 -13.29 2.46
N GLN A 50 -5.33 -12.52 2.36
CA GLN A 50 -5.65 -11.74 1.18
C GLN A 50 -5.31 -10.28 1.47
N TYR A 51 -4.36 -9.71 0.72
CA TYR A 51 -3.95 -8.33 0.92
C TYR A 51 -4.60 -7.39 -0.09
N LEU A 52 -5.04 -6.23 0.41
CA LEU A 52 -5.33 -5.04 -0.39
C LEU A 52 -4.31 -3.97 -0.02
N PHE A 53 -3.62 -3.43 -1.02
CA PHE A 53 -2.46 -2.56 -0.82
C PHE A 53 -2.75 -1.17 -1.39
N GLY A 54 -2.68 -0.15 -0.54
CA GLY A 54 -2.79 1.25 -0.92
C GLY A 54 -1.44 1.96 -0.79
N LEU A 55 -1.20 2.93 -1.66
CA LEU A 55 0.06 3.69 -1.69
C LEU A 55 -0.21 5.20 -1.65
N THR A 56 0.37 5.85 -0.66
CA THR A 56 0.48 7.30 -0.56
C THR A 56 1.94 7.70 -0.66
N LYS A 57 2.29 8.63 -1.54
CA LYS A 57 3.61 9.26 -1.61
C LYS A 57 3.53 10.67 -1.06
N PHE A 58 4.62 11.15 -0.47
CA PHE A 58 4.68 12.52 0.00
C PHE A 58 6.03 13.19 -0.24
N ASN A 59 5.94 14.47 -0.60
CA ASN A 59 7.00 15.46 -0.48
C ASN A 59 6.37 16.84 -0.28
N SER A 60 7.13 17.91 -0.06
CA SER A 60 6.53 19.20 0.30
C SER A 60 5.80 19.91 -0.84
N THR A 61 5.77 19.34 -2.05
CA THR A 61 4.89 19.82 -3.12
C THR A 61 3.54 19.13 -3.11
N LYS A 62 3.47 17.88 -2.65
CA LYS A 62 2.24 17.07 -2.71
C LYS A 62 2.21 15.93 -1.71
N VAL A 63 1.00 15.65 -1.22
CA VAL A 63 0.61 14.37 -0.64
C VAL A 63 -0.30 13.67 -1.64
N GLU A 64 0.23 12.67 -2.31
CA GLU A 64 -0.39 11.97 -3.43
C GLU A 64 -0.84 10.57 -3.02
N VAL A 65 -2.13 10.30 -3.17
CA VAL A 65 -2.67 8.95 -3.08
C VAL A 65 -2.51 8.33 -4.47
N VAL A 66 -1.44 7.57 -4.68
CA VAL A 66 -1.10 6.98 -5.98
C VAL A 66 -2.19 6.01 -6.40
N TYR A 67 -2.65 5.18 -5.46
CA TYR A 67 -3.84 4.37 -5.62
C TYR A 67 -4.42 3.98 -4.26
N ARG A 68 -5.74 3.80 -4.23
CA ARG A 68 -6.47 3.20 -3.10
C ARG A 68 -6.14 1.70 -2.98
N PRO A 69 -6.43 1.05 -1.83
CA PRO A 69 -6.20 -0.37 -1.65
C PRO A 69 -6.71 -1.21 -2.82
N LYS A 70 -5.77 -1.87 -3.53
CA LYS A 70 -6.05 -2.77 -4.65
C LYS A 70 -5.39 -4.13 -4.44
N PRO A 71 -5.85 -5.21 -5.10
CA PRO A 71 -5.20 -6.51 -5.00
C PRO A 71 -3.73 -6.47 -5.42
N LEU A 72 -2.88 -7.25 -4.75
CA LEU A 72 -1.43 -7.29 -5.03
C LEU A 72 -1.04 -7.55 -6.50
N PRO A 73 -1.76 -8.35 -7.31
CA PRO A 73 -1.44 -8.50 -8.73
C PRO A 73 -1.54 -7.21 -9.54
N ALA A 74 -2.36 -6.25 -9.08
CA ALA A 74 -2.52 -4.95 -9.73
C ALA A 74 -1.52 -3.91 -9.21
N VAL A 75 -0.70 -4.23 -8.19
CA VAL A 75 0.35 -3.34 -7.69
C VAL A 75 1.56 -3.39 -8.60
N GLU A 76 1.89 -2.25 -9.17
CA GLU A 76 3.09 -2.05 -9.98
C GLU A 76 4.35 -1.98 -9.10
N ASP A 77 5.46 -2.46 -9.63
CA ASP A 77 6.76 -2.29 -9.00
C ASP A 77 7.17 -0.81 -9.01
N LEU A 78 7.87 -0.38 -7.97
CA LEU A 78 8.49 0.93 -7.92
C LEU A 78 9.71 0.93 -8.85
N THR A 79 9.80 1.95 -9.69
CA THR A 79 10.88 2.17 -10.66
C THR A 79 11.57 3.51 -10.43
N GLU A 80 12.73 3.73 -11.05
CA GLU A 80 13.43 5.03 -10.99
C GLU A 80 12.61 6.20 -11.56
N GLU A 81 11.73 5.91 -12.52
CA GLU A 81 10.85 6.90 -13.15
C GLU A 81 9.65 7.22 -12.25
N SER A 82 9.09 6.20 -11.59
CA SER A 82 7.94 6.37 -10.71
C SER A 82 8.32 6.86 -9.31
N TYR A 83 9.60 6.86 -8.94
CA TYR A 83 10.10 7.35 -7.65
C TYR A 83 11.19 8.39 -7.85
N GLN A 84 10.83 9.65 -7.65
CA GLN A 84 11.70 10.80 -7.90
C GLN A 84 11.78 11.66 -6.63
N PRO A 85 12.69 11.31 -5.68
CA PRO A 85 12.77 12.01 -4.41
C PRO A 85 13.19 13.47 -4.56
N ASP A 86 12.43 14.39 -3.96
CA ASP A 86 12.71 15.82 -4.03
C ASP A 86 11.98 16.58 -2.90
N HIS A 87 12.37 17.82 -2.62
CA HIS A 87 11.69 18.71 -1.66
C HIS A 87 11.67 18.23 -0.17
N LEU A 88 10.84 18.87 0.68
CA LEU A 88 10.78 18.69 2.15
C LEU A 88 9.64 17.73 2.59
N THR A 89 9.42 17.57 3.91
CA THR A 89 8.69 16.43 4.52
C THR A 89 7.34 16.79 5.18
N PRO A 90 6.19 16.68 4.49
CA PRO A 90 4.85 16.78 5.10
C PRO A 90 4.30 15.42 5.59
N LEU A 91 5.02 14.73 6.46
CA LEU A 91 4.66 13.37 6.89
C LEU A 91 3.30 13.30 7.61
N LEU A 92 2.99 14.27 8.47
CA LEU A 92 1.72 14.26 9.23
C LEU A 92 0.50 14.40 8.31
N ASP A 93 0.62 15.22 7.26
CA ASP A 93 -0.43 15.36 6.25
C ASP A 93 -0.61 14.06 5.46
N ALA A 94 0.50 13.36 5.16
CA ALA A 94 0.47 12.05 4.51
C ALA A 94 -0.25 10.99 5.35
N VAL A 95 0.01 10.96 6.66
CA VAL A 95 -0.67 10.06 7.61
C VAL A 95 -2.15 10.39 7.68
N GLY A 96 -2.52 11.65 7.92
CA GLY A 96 -3.92 12.06 8.03
C GLY A 96 -4.73 11.77 6.77
N LYS A 97 -4.14 12.07 5.60
CA LYS A 97 -4.79 11.78 4.31
C LYS A 97 -4.94 10.29 4.05
N THR A 98 -3.95 9.48 4.42
CA THR A 98 -4.01 8.01 4.26
C THR A 98 -5.09 7.40 5.14
N ILE A 99 -5.22 7.85 6.40
CA ILE A 99 -6.30 7.42 7.30
C ILE A 99 -7.67 7.77 6.70
N HIS A 100 -7.85 9.03 6.27
CA HIS A 100 -9.11 9.46 5.67
C HIS A 100 -9.49 8.64 4.43
N VAL A 101 -8.52 8.34 3.56
CA VAL A 101 -8.76 7.47 2.39
C VAL A 101 -9.22 6.08 2.82
N MET A 102 -8.59 5.50 3.84
CA MET A 102 -8.94 4.18 4.35
C MET A 102 -10.34 4.16 4.97
N GLU A 103 -10.71 5.18 5.73
CA GLU A 103 -12.07 5.33 6.27
C GLU A 103 -13.12 5.31 5.14
N GLN A 104 -12.90 6.07 4.07
CA GLN A 104 -13.82 6.10 2.93
C GLN A 104 -13.94 4.74 2.24
N VAL A 105 -12.84 3.99 2.11
CA VAL A 105 -12.85 2.65 1.51
C VAL A 105 -13.67 1.68 2.36
N LEU A 106 -13.46 1.67 3.67
CA LEU A 106 -14.20 0.79 4.58
C LEU A 106 -15.69 1.12 4.61
N LEU A 107 -16.06 2.40 4.57
CA LEU A 107 -17.45 2.81 4.54
C LEU A 107 -18.15 2.38 3.24
N SER A 108 -17.50 2.53 2.08
CA SER A 108 -18.08 2.08 0.80
C SER A 108 -18.33 0.57 0.75
N GLU A 109 -17.46 -0.23 1.37
CA GLU A 109 -17.63 -1.69 1.42
C GLU A 109 -18.76 -2.13 2.37
N GLN A 110 -19.09 -1.32 3.38
CA GLN A 110 -20.21 -1.59 4.28
C GLN A 110 -21.57 -1.27 3.63
N GLU A 111 -21.63 -0.24 2.80
CA GLU A 111 -22.85 0.12 2.05
C GLU A 111 -23.19 -0.96 1.01
N ASP A 112 -22.19 -1.52 0.33
CA ASP A 112 -22.37 -2.62 -0.63
C ASP A 112 -22.87 -3.94 0.00
N TYR A 113 -22.76 -4.10 1.33
CA TYR A 113 -23.23 -5.29 2.06
C TYR A 113 -24.69 -5.19 2.53
N HIS A 114 -25.34 -4.02 2.36
CA HIS A 114 -26.70 -3.74 2.85
C HIS A 114 -27.77 -3.63 1.74
N VAL A 115 -27.49 -4.13 0.53
CA VAL A 115 -28.46 -4.20 -0.60
C VAL A 115 -28.80 -5.65 -0.96
#